data_AF-A0A9X5XFI9-F1
#
_entry.id   AF-A0A9X5XFI9-F1
#
_cell.length_a   1.000
_cell.length_b   1.000
_cell.length_c   1.000
_cell.angle_alpha   90.00
_cell.angle_beta   90.00
_cell.angle_gamma   90.00
#
_symmetry.space_group_name_H-M   'P 1'
#
loop_
_entity.id
_entity.type
_entity.pdbx_description
1 polymer ?
#
loop_
_entity_poly.entity_id
_entity_poly.type
_entity_poly.pdbx_seq_one_letter_code
_entity_poly.pdbx_strand_id
1 'polypeptide(L)'
;MPTHELYAKDPGDPLWQVPASGAARFSWEYDDGRDRLLALYQKGKDKQWDGQKRIDWDLEVDPHDALGTPDEAMTLYGTPYWAKMTDRDKGELRKHYASWQFRQFLHGEQGAMVCAAR
;
A
#
# COMPACT_ATOMS: atom_id res chain seq x y z
N MET A 1 13.82 24.98 -17.85
CA MET A 1 13.98 26.08 -18.82
C MET A 1 12.82 27.04 -18.62
N PRO A 2 13.08 28.32 -18.34
CA PRO A 2 12.02 29.31 -18.19
C PRO A 2 11.30 29.56 -19.53
N THR A 3 9.98 29.68 -19.53
CA THR A 3 9.18 29.95 -20.73
C THR A 3 9.17 31.43 -21.15
N HIS A 4 9.91 32.29 -20.42
CA HIS A 4 9.85 33.75 -20.57
C HIS A 4 10.36 34.23 -21.95
N GLU A 5 11.31 33.53 -22.57
CA GLU A 5 11.90 33.93 -23.86
C GLU A 5 11.11 33.45 -25.10
N LEU A 6 10.03 32.68 -24.91
CA LEU A 6 9.27 32.08 -26.02
C LEU A 6 8.04 32.90 -26.43
N TYR A 7 7.66 33.93 -25.68
CA TYR A 7 6.46 34.72 -25.96
C TYR A 7 6.82 36.08 -26.55
N ALA A 8 6.27 36.37 -27.74
CA ALA A 8 6.44 37.66 -28.43
C ALA A 8 5.71 38.84 -27.74
N LYS A 9 4.88 38.56 -26.72
CA LYS A 9 4.18 39.54 -25.89
C LYS A 9 4.23 39.07 -24.44
N ASP A 10 4.25 40.01 -23.50
CA ASP A 10 4.21 39.73 -22.07
C ASP A 10 2.97 38.87 -21.72
N PRO A 11 3.15 37.63 -21.22
CA PRO A 11 2.03 36.75 -20.87
C PRO A 11 1.25 37.21 -19.63
N GLY A 12 1.68 38.29 -18.96
CA GLY A 12 1.10 38.73 -17.69
C GLY A 12 1.61 37.88 -16.52
N ASP A 13 0.90 37.92 -15.38
CA ASP A 13 1.30 37.18 -14.18
C ASP A 13 1.33 35.66 -14.46
N PRO A 14 2.50 34.99 -14.38
CA PRO A 14 2.61 33.56 -14.62
C PRO A 14 1.95 32.72 -13.51
N LEU A 15 1.64 33.32 -12.36
CA LEU A 15 1.01 32.63 -11.24
C LEU A 15 -0.51 32.58 -11.41
N TRP A 16 -1.00 31.45 -11.89
CA TRP A 16 -2.40 31.09 -11.72
C TRP A 16 -2.61 30.43 -10.35
N GLN A 17 -3.01 31.23 -9.36
CA GLN A 17 -3.37 30.71 -8.05
C GLN A 17 -4.77 30.08 -8.10
N VAL A 18 -4.84 28.77 -7.88
CA VAL A 18 -6.10 28.05 -7.71
C VAL A 18 -6.21 27.67 -6.23
N PRO A 19 -7.08 28.34 -5.45
CA PRO A 19 -7.27 28.00 -4.04
C PRO A 19 -7.79 26.58 -3.90
N ALA A 20 -7.04 25.72 -3.22
CA ALA A 20 -7.48 24.38 -2.86
C ALA A 20 -7.83 24.35 -1.37
N SER A 21 -9.06 23.98 -1.04
CA SER A 21 -9.50 23.74 0.34
C SER A 21 -10.30 22.44 0.39
N GLY A 22 -10.13 21.68 1.47
CA GLY A 22 -10.80 20.40 1.63
C GLY A 22 -10.60 19.81 3.02
N ALA A 23 -11.57 19.04 3.48
CA ALA A 23 -11.44 18.26 4.70
C ALA A 23 -10.75 16.92 4.38
N ALA A 24 -9.68 16.60 5.12
CA ALA A 24 -9.13 15.25 5.11
C ALA A 24 -10.15 14.28 5.73
N ARG A 25 -10.51 13.22 5.00
CA ARG A 25 -11.45 12.20 5.48
C ARG A 25 -10.72 10.87 5.64
N PHE A 26 -10.79 10.31 6.84
CA PHE A 26 -10.29 9.00 7.16
C PHE A 26 -11.46 8.04 7.38
N SER A 27 -11.47 6.90 6.69
CA SER A 27 -12.52 5.89 6.78
C SER A 27 -11.91 4.51 6.96
N TRP A 28 -12.54 3.71 7.81
CA TRP A 28 -12.23 2.28 7.98
C TRP A 28 -13.03 1.39 7.04
N GLU A 29 -13.96 1.97 6.27
CA GLU A 29 -14.67 1.26 5.20
C GLU A 29 -13.73 1.11 3.99
N TYR A 30 -13.31 -0.14 3.76
CA TYR A 30 -12.47 -0.54 2.64
C TYR A 30 -13.28 -0.84 1.37
N ASP A 31 -14.57 -1.12 1.53
CA ASP A 31 -15.51 -1.41 0.43
C ASP A 31 -16.35 -0.20 0.02
N ASP A 32 -16.83 -0.26 -1.23
CA ASP A 32 -17.91 0.49 -1.87
C ASP A 32 -17.93 2.04 -1.80
N GLY A 33 -18.47 2.66 -2.86
CA GLY A 33 -18.83 4.09 -2.88
C GLY A 33 -17.80 5.06 -3.48
N ARG A 34 -16.69 4.56 -4.04
CA ARG A 34 -15.62 5.39 -4.64
C ARG A 34 -15.24 5.00 -6.06
N ASP A 35 -16.08 4.27 -6.79
CA ASP A 35 -15.76 3.71 -8.11
C ASP A 35 -15.29 4.76 -9.12
N ARG A 36 -15.88 5.95 -9.13
CA ARG A 36 -15.46 7.04 -10.03
C ARG A 36 -14.04 7.53 -9.72
N LEU A 37 -13.69 7.62 -8.44
CA LEU A 37 -12.36 8.00 -7.97
C LEU A 37 -11.35 6.89 -8.26
N LEU A 38 -11.72 5.64 -8.00
CA LEU A 38 -10.90 4.47 -8.32
C LEU A 38 -10.65 4.35 -9.83
N ALA A 39 -11.65 4.61 -10.67
CA ALA A 39 -11.51 4.62 -12.12
C ALA A 39 -10.58 5.74 -12.61
N LEU A 40 -10.61 6.93 -11.99
CA LEU A 40 -9.66 8.01 -12.30
C LEU A 40 -8.24 7.62 -11.89
N TYR A 41 -8.06 7.05 -10.71
CA TYR A 41 -6.78 6.56 -10.23
C TYR A 41 -6.23 5.46 -11.14
N GLN A 42 -7.08 4.52 -11.57
CA GLN A 42 -6.72 3.44 -12.49
C GLN A 42 -6.21 3.95 -13.83
N LYS A 43 -6.84 4.98 -14.40
CA LYS A 43 -6.34 5.65 -15.63
C LYS A 43 -4.96 6.28 -15.44
N GLY A 44 -4.65 6.79 -14.24
CA GLY A 44 -3.33 7.32 -13.90
C GLY A 44 -2.26 6.24 -13.76
N LYS A 45 -2.64 5.04 -13.31
CA LYS A 45 -1.74 3.88 -13.17
C LYS A 45 -1.41 3.16 -14.48
N ASP A 46 -2.13 3.41 -15.57
CA ASP A 46 -1.99 2.61 -16.81
C ASP A 46 -0.57 2.62 -17.42
N LYS A 47 0.25 3.65 -17.13
CA LYS A 47 1.67 3.72 -17.53
C LYS A 47 2.66 3.43 -16.39
N GLN A 48 2.15 3.04 -15.22
CA GLN A 48 2.95 2.72 -14.04
C GLN A 48 2.91 1.21 -13.77
N TRP A 49 3.48 0.80 -12.64
CA TRP A 49 3.31 -0.55 -12.14
C TRP A 49 1.88 -0.71 -11.61
N ASP A 50 1.15 -1.69 -12.15
CA ASP A 50 -0.24 -1.96 -11.78
C ASP A 50 -0.39 -3.40 -11.29
N GLY A 51 -0.55 -3.56 -9.97
CA GLY A 51 -0.63 -4.88 -9.33
C GLY A 51 -1.77 -5.74 -9.86
N GLN A 52 -2.88 -5.15 -10.31
CA GLN A 52 -4.00 -5.91 -10.88
C GLN A 52 -3.67 -6.59 -12.22
N LYS A 53 -2.69 -6.05 -12.96
CA LYS A 53 -2.32 -6.56 -14.29
C LYS A 53 -0.99 -7.31 -14.28
N ARG A 54 -0.09 -6.97 -13.34
CA ARG A 54 1.30 -7.46 -13.32
C ARG A 54 1.55 -8.57 -12.31
N ILE A 55 0.64 -8.80 -11.37
CA ILE A 55 0.70 -9.94 -10.46
C ILE A 55 -0.24 -11.01 -11.01
N ASP A 56 0.25 -12.24 -11.07
CA ASP A 56 -0.57 -13.41 -11.34
C ASP A 56 -1.32 -13.79 -10.04
N TRP A 57 -2.58 -13.39 -9.96
CA TRP A 57 -3.43 -13.61 -8.79
C TRP A 57 -4.03 -15.03 -8.73
N ASP A 58 -3.91 -15.80 -9.83
CA ASP A 58 -4.39 -17.18 -9.88
C ASP A 58 -3.37 -18.17 -9.27
N LEU A 59 -2.17 -17.68 -8.92
CA LEU A 59 -1.15 -18.48 -8.26
C LEU A 59 -1.62 -18.93 -6.87
N GLU A 60 -1.60 -20.24 -6.64
CA GLU A 60 -1.94 -20.82 -5.34
C GLU A 60 -0.85 -20.48 -4.31
N VAL A 61 -1.27 -20.01 -3.14
CA VAL A 61 -0.40 -19.63 -2.03
C VAL A 61 -0.74 -20.50 -0.83
N ASP A 62 0.27 -21.12 -0.20
CA ASP A 62 0.11 -21.83 1.06
C ASP A 62 -0.20 -20.83 2.19
N PRO A 63 -1.39 -20.88 2.82
CA PRO A 63 -1.74 -19.96 3.91
C PRO A 63 -0.86 -20.08 5.15
N HIS A 64 -0.16 -21.21 5.33
CA HIS A 64 0.72 -21.50 6.45
C HIS A 64 2.19 -21.16 6.17
N ASP A 65 2.52 -20.82 4.92
CA ASP A 65 3.84 -20.36 4.52
C ASP A 65 3.78 -19.29 3.39
N ALA A 66 2.83 -18.37 3.49
CA ALA A 66 2.53 -17.42 2.43
C ALA A 66 3.70 -16.51 2.03
N LEU A 67 4.69 -16.36 2.92
CA LEU A 67 5.86 -15.51 2.73
C LEU A 67 7.16 -16.30 2.51
N GLY A 68 7.15 -17.63 2.67
CA GLY A 68 8.37 -18.45 2.61
C GLY A 68 9.42 -18.02 3.64
N THR A 69 9.01 -17.47 4.77
CA THR A 69 9.92 -16.83 5.73
C THR A 69 10.71 -17.90 6.49
N PRO A 70 12.05 -17.80 6.56
CA PRO A 70 12.85 -18.72 7.37
C PRO A 70 12.40 -18.75 8.83
N ASP A 71 12.53 -19.90 9.47
CA ASP A 71 12.12 -20.09 10.86
C ASP A 71 12.87 -19.17 11.81
N GLU A 72 14.12 -18.85 11.50
CA GLU A 72 14.99 -17.91 12.21
C GLU A 72 14.40 -16.51 12.33
N ALA A 73 13.47 -16.13 11.44
CA ALA A 73 12.79 -14.84 11.49
C ALA A 73 11.65 -14.80 12.52
N MET A 74 11.21 -15.97 13.02
CA MET A 74 10.15 -16.04 14.03
C MET A 74 10.72 -15.73 15.41
N THR A 75 10.04 -14.85 16.15
CA THR A 75 10.48 -14.41 17.48
C THR A 75 10.66 -15.55 18.48
N LEU A 76 9.93 -16.66 18.31
CA LEU A 76 10.01 -17.83 19.19
C LEU A 76 11.13 -18.81 18.81
N TYR A 77 11.76 -18.65 17.65
CA TYR A 77 12.79 -19.56 17.18
C TYR A 77 13.94 -19.69 18.19
N GLY A 78 14.46 -20.92 18.33
CA GLY A 78 15.53 -21.24 19.27
C GLY A 78 15.10 -21.29 20.75
N THR A 79 13.85 -20.96 21.09
CA THR A 79 13.35 -21.06 22.47
C THR A 79 12.87 -22.49 22.80
N PRO A 80 12.78 -22.86 24.09
CA PRO A 80 12.18 -24.13 24.50
C PRO A 80 10.70 -24.29 24.09
N TYR A 81 10.00 -23.18 23.82
CA TYR A 81 8.62 -23.21 23.35
C TYR A 81 8.53 -23.65 21.89
N TRP A 82 9.44 -23.14 21.06
CA TRP A 82 9.57 -23.58 19.66
C TRP A 82 9.87 -25.08 19.55
N ALA A 83 10.75 -25.59 20.41
CA ALA A 83 11.07 -27.02 20.45
C ALA A 83 9.87 -27.92 20.80
N LYS A 84 8.81 -27.36 21.41
CA LYS A 84 7.58 -28.09 21.75
C LYS A 84 6.50 -27.99 20.67
N MET A 85 6.67 -27.14 19.66
CA MET A 85 5.71 -26.93 18.59
C MET A 85 5.80 -28.04 17.55
N THR A 86 4.64 -28.58 17.17
CA THR A 86 4.52 -29.42 15.97
C THR A 86 4.64 -28.57 14.70
N ASP A 87 4.82 -29.20 13.54
CA ASP A 87 4.86 -28.45 12.28
C ASP A 87 3.55 -27.75 11.97
N ARG A 88 2.42 -28.30 12.43
CA ARG A 88 1.12 -27.62 12.38
C ARG A 88 1.11 -26.35 13.24
N ASP A 89 1.63 -26.42 14.46
CA ASP A 89 1.68 -25.26 15.36
C ASP A 89 2.59 -24.16 14.77
N LYS A 90 3.72 -24.54 14.17
CA LYS A 90 4.61 -23.61 13.46
C LYS A 90 3.90 -22.97 12.27
N GLY A 91 3.15 -23.75 11.48
CA GLY A 91 2.34 -23.22 10.37
C GLY A 91 1.32 -22.18 10.84
N GLU A 92 0.55 -22.47 11.89
CA GLU A 92 -0.42 -21.52 12.44
C GLU A 92 0.27 -20.25 12.99
N LEU A 93 1.43 -20.41 13.64
CA LEU A 93 2.24 -19.29 14.09
C LEU A 93 2.68 -18.41 12.90
N ARG A 94 3.19 -19.00 11.82
CA ARG A 94 3.59 -18.25 10.60
C ARG A 94 2.40 -17.51 9.99
N LYS A 95 1.24 -18.16 9.87
CA LYS A 95 0.01 -17.54 9.37
C LYS A 95 -0.42 -16.33 10.20
N HIS A 96 -0.42 -16.46 11.52
CA HIS A 96 -0.76 -15.36 12.42
C HIS A 96 0.25 -14.22 12.36
N TYR A 97 1.54 -14.56 12.27
CA TYR A 97 2.62 -13.59 12.17
C TYR A 97 2.51 -12.78 10.87
N ALA A 98 2.33 -13.45 9.72
CA ALA A 98 2.12 -12.79 8.43
C ALA A 98 0.87 -11.90 8.45
N SER A 99 -0.24 -12.41 8.99
CA SER A 99 -1.49 -11.63 9.15
C SER A 99 -1.29 -10.38 10.01
N TRP A 100 -0.55 -10.50 11.12
CA TRP A 100 -0.23 -9.36 11.97
C TRP A 100 0.66 -8.34 11.26
N GLN A 101 1.70 -8.80 10.55
CA GLN A 101 2.62 -7.95 9.81
C GLN A 101 1.89 -7.15 8.71
N PHE A 102 1.02 -7.80 7.93
CA PHE A 102 0.23 -7.11 6.90
C PHE A 102 -0.74 -6.09 7.51
N ARG A 103 -1.28 -6.34 8.70
CA ARG A 103 -2.09 -5.33 9.42
C ARG A 103 -1.26 -4.11 9.81
N GLN A 104 -0.03 -4.30 10.28
CA GLN A 104 0.86 -3.17 10.59
C GLN A 104 1.17 -2.34 9.34
N PHE A 105 1.43 -3.01 8.21
CA PHE A 105 1.69 -2.36 6.95
C PHE A 105 0.49 -1.54 6.47
N LEU A 106 -0.70 -2.15 6.39
CA LEU A 106 -1.92 -1.50 5.94
C LEU A 106 -2.25 -0.25 6.78
N HIS A 107 -2.20 -0.35 8.10
CA HIS A 107 -2.47 0.78 8.98
C HIS A 107 -1.38 1.86 8.90
N GLY A 108 -0.12 1.46 8.73
CA GLY A 108 1.00 2.38 8.52
C GLY A 108 0.84 3.21 7.24
N GLU A 109 0.51 2.56 6.12
CA GLU A 109 0.28 3.25 4.84
C GLU A 109 -0.92 4.20 4.91
N GLN A 110 -2.01 3.79 5.55
CA GLN A 110 -3.16 4.65 5.78
C GLN A 110 -2.78 5.91 6.58
N GLY A 111 -1.95 5.76 7.63
CA GLY A 111 -1.43 6.90 8.39
C GLY A 111 -0.54 7.81 7.55
N ALA A 112 0.35 7.23 6.73
CA ALA A 112 1.22 7.98 5.83
C ALA A 112 0.43 8.79 4.79
N MET A 113 -0.65 8.23 4.23
CA MET A 113 -1.52 8.93 3.29
C MET A 113 -2.16 10.18 3.92
N VAL A 114 -2.58 10.12 5.18
CA VAL A 114 -3.14 11.29 5.88
C VAL A 114 -2.10 12.39 6.03
N CYS A 115 -0.85 12.03 6.37
CA CYS A 115 0.25 12.98 6.48
C CYS A 115 0.61 13.61 5.12
N ALA A 116 0.56 12.83 4.03
CA ALA A 116 0.86 13.29 2.68
C ALA A 116 -0.27 14.12 2.03
N ALA A 117 -1.50 14.06 2.57
CA ALA A 117 -2.65 14.79 2.06
C ALA A 117 -2.74 16.25 2.55
N ARG A 118 -1.74 16.74 3.27
CA ARG A 118 -1.64 18.12 3.77
C ARG A 118 -0.69 18.97 2.96
#